data_AF-A7SG33-F1
#
_entry.id   AF-A7SG33-F1
#
_cell.length_a   1.000
_cell.length_b   1.000
_cell.length_c   1.000
_cell.angle_alpha   90.00
_cell.angle_beta   90.00
_cell.angle_gamma   90.00
#
_symmetry.space_group_name_H-M   'P 1'
#
loop_
_entity.id
_entity.type
_entity.pdbx_description
1 polymer ?
#
loop_
_entity_poly.entity_id
_entity_poly.type
_entity_poly.pdbx_seq_one_letter_code
_entity_poly.pdbx_strand_id
1 'polypeptide(L)'
;VQKVLSKLHPRKASGPDNVPSWLLKEFSDIMAKPITQILNASFKDQRLPPICKMADVPPLPKTKPVLDLRKDLRPISLTPCVSKVAEEFVVTDFVKPAVLEVIGQDQYGAIPKSSTTMALISMLHAWALGTDGNGATVRTLLFDYRKAFD
;
A
#
# COMPACT_ATOMS: atom_id res chain seq x y z
N VAL A 1 11.95 9.67 -12.21
CA VAL A 1 10.61 10.30 -12.07
C VAL A 1 9.70 10.06 -13.26
N GLN A 2 10.05 10.44 -14.49
CA GLN A 2 9.16 10.28 -15.68
C GLN A 2 8.54 8.88 -15.82
N LYS A 3 9.35 7.81 -15.70
CA LYS A 3 8.87 6.42 -15.76
C LYS A 3 7.84 6.06 -14.68
N VAL A 4 7.89 6.70 -13.52
CA VAL A 4 6.93 6.50 -12.42
C VAL A 4 5.64 7.24 -12.76
N LEU A 5 5.76 8.49 -13.22
CA LEU A 5 4.62 9.31 -13.64
C LEU A 5 3.81 8.66 -14.77
N SER A 6 4.49 8.13 -15.80
CA SER A 6 3.82 7.48 -16.93
C SER A 6 3.07 6.19 -16.56
N LYS A 7 3.39 5.60 -15.40
CA LYS A 7 2.72 4.40 -14.85
C LYS A 7 1.60 4.73 -13.88
N LEU A 8 1.34 6.00 -13.59
CA LEU A 8 0.25 6.39 -12.70
C LEU A 8 -1.10 5.87 -13.23
N HIS A 9 -2.01 5.58 -12.30
CA HIS A 9 -3.37 5.18 -12.63
C HIS A 9 -4.23 6.43 -12.78
N PRO A 10 -4.75 6.76 -13.98
CA PRO A 10 -5.35 8.06 -14.26
C PRO A 10 -6.66 8.32 -13.50
N ARG A 11 -7.38 7.27 -13.10
CA ARG A 11 -8.67 7.38 -12.40
C ARG A 11 -8.57 7.40 -10.87
N LYS A 12 -7.35 7.46 -10.30
CA LYS A 12 -7.20 7.58 -8.84
C LYS A 12 -7.64 8.98 -8.40
N ALA A 13 -8.29 9.06 -7.24
CA ALA A 13 -8.67 10.32 -6.62
C ALA A 13 -7.42 11.16 -6.29
N SER A 14 -7.55 12.47 -6.44
CA SER A 14 -6.55 13.45 -6.01
C SER A 14 -6.46 13.51 -4.49
N GLY A 15 -5.34 14.04 -3.99
CA GLY A 15 -5.22 14.44 -2.59
C GLY A 15 -5.55 15.92 -2.40
N PRO A 16 -5.10 16.51 -1.29
CA PRO A 16 -5.37 17.90 -0.91
C PRO A 16 -4.89 18.96 -1.92
N ASP A 17 -3.95 18.60 -2.80
CA ASP A 17 -3.45 19.46 -3.87
C ASP A 17 -4.41 19.58 -5.06
N ASN A 18 -5.47 18.77 -5.10
CA ASN A 18 -6.44 18.67 -6.19
C ASN A 18 -5.80 18.40 -7.58
N VAL A 19 -4.57 17.87 -7.62
CA VAL A 19 -3.89 17.53 -8.86
C VAL A 19 -4.27 16.10 -9.26
N PRO A 20 -5.02 15.90 -10.36
CA PRO A 20 -5.45 14.57 -10.74
C PRO A 20 -4.31 13.76 -11.35
N SER A 21 -4.28 12.46 -11.09
CA SER A 21 -3.19 11.58 -11.55
C SER A 21 -3.07 11.51 -13.07
N TRP A 22 -4.17 11.67 -13.81
CA TRP A 22 -4.14 11.64 -15.28
C TRP A 22 -3.30 12.79 -15.86
N LEU A 23 -3.33 13.97 -15.25
CA LEU A 23 -2.59 15.14 -15.71
C LEU A 23 -1.08 14.88 -15.63
N LEU A 24 -0.61 14.34 -14.50
CA LEU A 24 0.81 14.02 -14.30
C LEU A 24 1.28 12.86 -15.18
N LYS A 25 0.37 11.95 -15.53
CA LYS A 25 0.67 10.85 -16.45
C LYS A 25 0.83 11.35 -17.88
N GLU A 26 -0.13 12.15 -18.35
CA GLU A 26 -0.18 12.67 -19.72
C GLU A 26 1.03 13.56 -20.00
N PHE A 27 1.30 14.51 -19.10
CA PHE A 27 2.40 15.47 -19.23
C PHE A 27 3.65 15.02 -18.47
N SER A 28 3.89 13.70 -18.41
CA SER A 28 4.98 13.13 -17.58
C SER A 28 6.37 13.56 -18.03
N ASP A 29 6.57 13.83 -19.32
CA ASP A 29 7.79 14.35 -19.92
C ASP A 29 8.11 15.77 -19.45
N ILE A 30 7.10 16.64 -19.39
CA ILE A 30 7.24 18.03 -18.94
C ILE A 30 7.35 18.09 -17.40
N MET A 31 6.48 17.36 -16.69
CA MET A 31 6.38 17.41 -15.24
C MET A 31 7.52 16.69 -14.52
N ALA A 32 8.22 15.75 -15.19
CA ALA A 32 9.30 15.01 -14.58
C ALA A 32 10.42 15.91 -14.07
N LYS A 33 10.82 16.93 -14.82
CA LYS A 33 11.93 17.82 -14.46
C LYS A 33 11.66 18.60 -13.14
N PRO A 34 10.58 19.39 -13.02
CA PRO A 34 10.32 20.13 -11.78
C PRO A 34 10.08 19.20 -10.59
N ILE A 35 9.36 18.09 -10.77
CA ILE A 35 9.15 17.12 -9.68
C ILE A 35 10.48 16.51 -9.22
N THR A 36 11.37 16.17 -10.15
CA THR A 36 12.72 15.66 -9.79
C THR A 36 13.50 16.67 -8.97
N GLN A 37 13.47 17.95 -9.35
CA GLN A 37 14.16 19.01 -8.59
C GLN A 37 13.60 19.15 -7.18
N ILE A 38 12.28 19.15 -7.03
CA ILE A 38 11.60 19.21 -5.72
C ILE A 38 11.99 18.00 -4.86
N LEU A 39 11.91 16.78 -5.40
CA LEU A 39 12.21 15.57 -4.64
C LEU A 39 13.69 15.48 -4.25
N ASN A 40 14.62 15.83 -5.16
CA ASN A 40 16.04 15.82 -4.86
C ASN A 40 16.39 16.84 -3.77
N ALA A 41 15.83 18.05 -3.83
CA ALA A 41 15.98 19.04 -2.75
C ALA A 41 15.37 18.51 -1.44
N SER A 42 14.17 17.92 -1.50
CA SER A 42 13.49 17.39 -0.32
C SER A 42 14.26 16.27 0.36
N PHE A 43 14.87 15.35 -0.40
CA PHE A 43 15.67 14.27 0.15
C PHE A 43 17.01 14.78 0.69
N LYS A 44 17.65 15.73 -0.01
CA LYS A 44 18.90 16.35 0.44
C LYS A 44 18.70 17.10 1.77
N ASP A 45 17.63 17.87 1.86
CA ASP A 45 17.30 18.71 3.03
C ASP A 45 16.50 17.94 4.09
N GLN A 46 16.21 16.66 3.84
CA GLN A 46 15.38 15.79 4.70
C GLN A 46 14.02 16.42 5.06
N ARG A 47 13.46 17.21 4.13
CA ARG A 47 12.23 17.97 4.35
C ARG A 47 11.36 17.96 3.10
N LEU A 48 10.23 17.25 3.19
CA LEU A 48 9.18 17.32 2.18
C LEU A 48 8.39 18.65 2.26
N PRO A 49 7.84 19.15 1.13
CA PRO A 49 6.89 20.25 1.13
C PRO A 49 5.71 19.96 2.07
N PRO A 50 5.16 20.97 2.78
CA PRO A 50 4.07 20.76 3.71
C PRO A 50 2.87 20.03 3.10
N ILE A 51 2.48 20.41 1.88
CA ILE A 51 1.37 19.77 1.15
C ILE A 51 1.60 18.26 0.96
N CYS A 52 2.84 17.83 0.73
CA CYS A 52 3.19 16.43 0.53
C CYS A 52 3.06 15.58 1.81
N LYS A 53 2.87 16.22 2.96
CA LYS A 53 2.65 15.55 4.27
C LYS A 53 1.18 15.53 4.67
N MET A 54 0.28 16.11 3.86
CA MET A 54 -1.15 16.17 4.13
C MET A 54 -1.88 15.06 3.39
N ALA A 55 -3.08 14.71 3.88
CA ALA A 55 -3.98 13.77 3.23
C ALA A 55 -5.44 14.18 3.47
N ASP A 56 -6.28 13.99 2.46
CA ASP A 56 -7.74 14.00 2.67
C ASP A 56 -8.15 12.62 3.17
N VAL A 57 -8.95 12.55 4.23
CA VAL A 57 -9.33 11.29 4.87
C VAL A 57 -10.85 11.03 4.75
N PRO A 58 -11.37 10.75 3.54
CA PRO A 58 -12.79 10.46 3.38
C PRO A 58 -13.14 9.09 3.98
N PRO A 59 -14.29 8.97 4.67
CA PRO A 59 -14.79 7.68 5.13
C PRO A 59 -15.39 6.89 3.96
N LEU A 60 -14.94 5.65 3.77
CA LEU A 60 -15.48 4.73 2.77
C LEU A 60 -16.28 3.60 3.41
N PRO A 61 -17.47 3.25 2.88
CA PRO A 61 -18.21 2.07 3.31
C PRO A 61 -17.45 0.76 3.08
N LYS A 62 -17.36 -0.07 4.12
CA LYS A 62 -16.91 -1.48 4.06
C LYS A 62 -18.06 -2.40 3.62
N THR A 63 -19.26 -2.12 4.09
CA THR A 63 -20.49 -2.88 3.84
C THR A 63 -21.58 -1.95 3.28
N LYS A 64 -22.55 -2.54 2.58
CA LYS A 64 -23.73 -1.83 2.06
C LYS A 64 -24.97 -2.65 2.42
N PRO A 65 -25.98 -2.08 3.12
CA PRO A 65 -26.03 -0.73 3.69
C PRO A 65 -25.07 -0.53 4.88
N VAL A 66 -24.76 0.72 5.21
CA VAL A 66 -23.99 1.10 6.41
C VAL A 66 -24.93 1.09 7.62
N LEU A 67 -24.63 0.31 8.65
CA LEU A 67 -25.47 0.16 9.85
C LEU A 67 -24.80 0.77 11.10
N ASP A 68 -23.48 0.64 11.24
CA ASP A 68 -22.68 1.20 12.33
C ASP A 68 -21.52 2.05 11.77
N LEU A 69 -21.61 3.38 11.90
CA LEU A 69 -20.61 4.33 11.40
C LEU A 69 -19.18 4.06 11.93
N ARG A 70 -19.03 3.49 13.14
CA ARG A 70 -17.71 3.24 13.74
C ARG A 70 -17.07 1.96 13.23
N LYS A 71 -17.86 1.02 12.71
CA LYS A 71 -17.38 -0.30 12.26
C LYS A 71 -17.38 -0.44 10.74
N ASP A 72 -18.43 0.07 10.12
CA ASP A 72 -18.76 -0.13 8.71
C ASP A 72 -18.12 0.92 7.80
N LEU A 73 -17.46 1.93 8.36
CA LEU A 73 -16.64 2.87 7.60
C LEU A 73 -15.16 2.56 7.81
N ARG A 74 -14.36 2.75 6.75
CA ARG A 74 -12.90 2.80 6.84
C ARG A 74 -12.40 4.17 6.36
N PRO A 75 -11.56 4.86 7.14
CA PRO A 75 -10.82 5.99 6.60
C PRO A 75 -9.83 5.48 5.54
N ILE A 76 -9.60 6.29 4.50
CA ILE A 76 -8.46 6.10 3.60
C ILE A 76 -7.72 7.42 3.46
N SER A 77 -6.38 7.39 3.42
CA SER A 77 -5.58 8.59 3.23
C SER A 77 -5.35 8.85 1.74
N LEU A 78 -5.99 9.89 1.20
CA LEU A 78 -5.72 10.39 -0.14
C LEU A 78 -4.57 11.39 -0.07
N THR A 79 -3.35 10.92 -0.33
CA THR A 79 -2.15 11.78 -0.40
C THR A 79 -1.93 12.37 -1.80
N PRO A 80 -1.25 13.52 -1.91
CA PRO A 80 -0.82 14.09 -3.19
C PRO A 80 -0.06 13.09 -4.06
N CYS A 81 -0.21 13.21 -5.37
CA CYS A 81 0.47 12.29 -6.30
C CYS A 81 1.99 12.37 -6.18
N VAL A 82 2.54 13.56 -5.92
CA VAL A 82 3.98 13.77 -5.73
C VAL A 82 4.49 13.04 -4.49
N SER A 83 3.72 12.98 -3.40
CA SER A 83 4.06 12.20 -2.20
C SER A 83 4.20 10.72 -2.53
N LYS A 84 3.24 10.15 -3.25
CA LYS A 84 3.27 8.74 -3.68
C LYS A 84 4.48 8.44 -4.56
N VAL A 85 4.87 9.38 -5.42
CA VAL A 85 6.08 9.24 -6.25
C VAL A 85 7.35 9.25 -5.38
N ALA A 86 7.42 10.11 -4.36
CA ALA A 86 8.53 10.13 -3.41
C ALA A 86 8.61 8.81 -2.61
N GLU A 87 7.48 8.37 -2.08
CA GLU A 87 7.33 7.10 -1.37
C GLU A 87 7.76 5.91 -2.24
N GLU A 88 7.38 5.87 -3.51
CA GLU A 88 7.75 4.79 -4.44
C GLU A 88 9.28 4.64 -4.55
N PHE A 89 10.03 5.74 -4.61
CA PHE A 89 11.50 5.67 -4.62
C PHE A 89 12.05 5.11 -3.32
N VAL A 90 11.58 5.63 -2.18
CA VAL A 90 12.03 5.17 -0.86
C VAL A 90 11.71 3.68 -0.66
N VAL A 91 10.50 3.27 -1.04
CA VAL A 91 10.04 1.90 -0.90
C VAL A 91 10.81 0.97 -1.83
N THR A 92 10.98 1.34 -3.10
CA THR A 92 11.64 0.46 -4.08
C THR A 92 13.11 0.29 -3.79
N ASP A 93 13.80 1.38 -3.44
CA ASP A 93 15.26 1.38 -3.36
C ASP A 93 15.78 0.97 -1.97
N PHE A 94 14.99 1.19 -0.91
CA PHE A 94 15.46 0.97 0.48
C PHE A 94 14.56 0.05 1.29
N VAL A 95 13.26 0.35 1.41
CA VAL A 95 12.38 -0.40 2.34
C VAL A 95 12.14 -1.82 1.86
N LYS A 96 11.81 -2.00 0.59
CA LYS A 96 11.43 -3.31 0.04
C LYS A 96 12.61 -4.30 0.08
N PRO A 97 13.83 -3.98 -0.37
CA PRO A 97 14.96 -4.89 -0.23
C PRO A 97 15.22 -5.27 1.22
N ALA A 98 15.30 -4.29 2.13
CA ALA A 98 15.57 -4.52 3.54
C ALA A 98 14.50 -5.39 4.23
N VAL A 99 13.22 -5.16 3.93
CA VAL A 99 12.13 -5.98 4.49
C VAL A 99 12.17 -7.40 3.94
N LEU A 100 12.41 -7.58 2.64
CA LEU A 100 12.45 -8.91 2.03
C LEU A 100 13.62 -9.78 2.52
N GLU A 101 14.69 -9.18 3.03
CA GLU A 101 15.81 -9.91 3.64
C GLU A 101 15.48 -10.49 5.03
N VAL A 102 14.55 -9.86 5.76
CA VAL A 102 14.25 -10.24 7.16
C VAL A 102 12.89 -10.90 7.35
N ILE A 103 11.98 -10.76 6.39
CA ILE A 103 10.60 -11.22 6.54
C ILE A 103 10.49 -12.74 6.42
N GLY A 104 9.65 -13.37 7.25
CA GLY A 104 9.48 -14.81 7.28
C GLY A 104 8.86 -15.38 6.00
N GLN A 105 9.14 -16.66 5.71
CA GLN A 105 8.63 -17.35 4.52
C GLN A 105 7.10 -17.53 4.52
N ASP A 106 6.48 -17.51 5.71
CA ASP A 106 5.02 -17.64 5.89
C ASP A 106 4.28 -16.29 5.81
N GLN A 107 4.99 -15.20 5.47
CA GLN A 107 4.36 -13.93 5.17
C GLN A 107 3.88 -13.92 3.71
N TYR A 108 2.56 -13.78 3.53
CA TYR A 108 1.98 -13.71 2.19
C TYR A 108 1.49 -12.30 1.80
N GLY A 109 1.13 -11.47 2.78
CA GLY A 109 0.59 -10.13 2.57
C GLY A 109 1.67 -9.12 2.15
N ALA A 110 1.37 -8.33 1.11
CA ALA A 110 2.25 -7.30 0.55
C ALA A 110 3.62 -7.81 0.04
N ILE A 111 3.77 -9.11 -0.20
CA ILE A 111 4.98 -9.71 -0.76
C ILE A 111 4.87 -9.84 -2.29
N PRO A 112 5.90 -9.47 -3.06
CA PRO A 112 5.91 -9.66 -4.50
C PRO A 112 5.73 -11.13 -4.88
N LYS A 113 4.94 -11.40 -5.93
CA LYS A 113 4.65 -12.77 -6.40
C LYS A 113 3.98 -13.67 -5.35
N SER A 114 3.34 -13.09 -4.34
CA SER A 114 2.53 -13.77 -3.34
C SER A 114 1.04 -13.44 -3.52
N SER A 115 0.17 -14.24 -2.91
CA SER A 115 -1.29 -14.02 -2.91
C SER A 115 -1.94 -14.60 -1.66
N THR A 116 -3.17 -14.18 -1.39
CA THR A 116 -4.01 -14.78 -0.34
C THR A 116 -4.31 -16.26 -0.62
N THR A 117 -4.38 -16.66 -1.89
CA THR A 117 -4.56 -18.06 -2.29
C THR A 117 -3.38 -18.93 -1.87
N MET A 118 -2.15 -18.44 -2.03
CA MET A 118 -0.95 -19.17 -1.59
C MET A 118 -0.95 -19.39 -0.06
N ALA A 119 -1.38 -18.38 0.70
CA ALA A 119 -1.55 -18.51 2.15
C ALA A 119 -2.53 -19.64 2.51
N LEU A 120 -3.69 -19.67 1.83
CA LEU A 120 -4.69 -20.73 2.03
C LEU A 120 -4.17 -22.11 1.63
N ILE A 121 -3.46 -22.23 0.52
CA ILE A 121 -2.87 -23.50 0.07
C ILE A 121 -1.86 -24.01 1.09
N SER A 122 -0.94 -23.16 1.54
CA SER A 122 0.07 -23.51 2.55
C SER A 122 -0.58 -23.98 3.85
N MET A 123 -1.57 -23.23 4.33
CA MET A 123 -2.32 -23.54 5.54
C MET A 123 -3.06 -24.87 5.43
N LEU A 124 -3.81 -25.09 4.36
CA LEU A 124 -4.53 -26.35 4.12
C LEU A 124 -3.59 -27.55 3.97
N HIS A 125 -2.44 -27.36 3.31
CA HIS A 125 -1.44 -28.39 3.16
C HIS A 125 -0.85 -28.81 4.53
N ALA A 126 -0.47 -27.84 5.37
CA ALA A 126 0.02 -28.11 6.71
C ALA A 126 -1.01 -28.85 7.57
N TRP A 127 -2.29 -28.49 7.45
CA TRP A 127 -3.37 -29.16 8.18
C TRP A 127 -3.56 -30.60 7.70
N ALA A 128 -3.60 -30.81 6.39
CA ALA A 128 -3.76 -32.15 5.81
C ALA A 128 -2.65 -33.09 6.25
N LEU A 129 -1.37 -32.65 6.17
CA LEU A 129 -0.22 -33.42 6.64
C LEU A 129 -0.31 -33.76 8.14
N GLY A 130 -0.79 -32.83 8.96
CA GLY A 130 -0.93 -33.05 10.40
C GLY A 130 -1.99 -34.09 10.78
N THR A 131 -3.01 -34.28 9.93
CA THR A 131 -4.16 -35.17 10.19
C THR A 131 -4.15 -36.47 9.40
N ASP A 132 -3.17 -36.68 8.51
CA ASP A 132 -3.21 -37.80 7.57
C ASP A 132 -3.00 -39.14 8.27
N GLY A 133 -4.02 -40.00 8.25
CA GLY A 133 -3.98 -41.39 8.71
C GLY A 133 -3.71 -41.63 10.20
N ASN A 134 -3.62 -40.59 11.02
CA ASN A 134 -3.16 -40.68 12.41
C ASN A 134 -4.25 -40.37 13.47
N GLY A 135 -5.45 -39.96 13.05
CA GLY A 135 -6.55 -39.57 13.93
C GLY A 135 -6.30 -38.28 14.73
N ALA A 136 -5.25 -37.54 14.41
CA ALA A 136 -4.94 -36.25 15.05
C ALA A 136 -5.92 -35.17 14.59
N THR A 137 -6.02 -34.10 15.38
CA THR A 137 -6.85 -32.93 15.07
C THR A 137 -6.00 -31.66 15.04
N VAL A 138 -6.34 -30.76 14.13
CA VAL A 138 -5.71 -29.43 14.03
C VAL A 138 -6.60 -28.41 14.74
N ARG A 139 -5.97 -27.54 15.53
CA ARG A 139 -6.63 -26.38 16.15
C ARG A 139 -6.00 -25.11 15.62
N THR A 140 -6.82 -24.23 15.06
CA THR A 140 -6.36 -22.96 14.48
C THR A 140 -6.82 -21.80 15.35
N LEU A 141 -5.92 -20.86 15.59
CA LEU A 141 -6.24 -19.58 16.22
C LEU A 141 -6.12 -18.48 15.17
N LEU A 142 -7.18 -17.69 15.01
CA LEU A 142 -7.24 -16.58 14.07
C LEU A 142 -7.27 -15.28 14.88
N PHE A 143 -6.35 -14.38 14.58
CA PHE A 143 -6.24 -13.08 15.22
C PHE A 143 -6.24 -12.00 14.16
N ASP A 144 -6.81 -10.85 14.50
CA ASP A 144 -6.79 -9.66 13.65
C ASP A 144 -6.58 -8.42 14.51
N TYR A 145 -5.85 -7.45 13.99
CA TYR A 145 -5.61 -6.18 14.66
C TYR A 145 -6.77 -5.23 14.40
N ARG A 146 -7.38 -4.71 15.46
CA ARG A 146 -8.36 -3.64 15.32
C ARG A 146 -7.64 -2.36 14.89
N LYS A 147 -8.02 -1.81 13.73
CA LYS A 147 -7.52 -0.52 13.23
C LYS A 147 -5.99 -0.47 13.11
N ALA A 148 -5.40 -1.46 12.41
CA ALA A 148 -3.95 -1.64 12.30
C ALA A 148 -3.16 -0.45 11.72
N PHE A 149 -3.82 0.51 11.07
CA PHE A 149 -3.21 1.67 10.42
C PHE A 149 -3.80 3.01 10.89
N ASP A 150 -4.68 3.00 11.89
CA ASP A 150 -5.19 4.24 12.51
C ASP A 150 -4.19 4.79 13.54
#